data_AF-A0A5K1HPR4-F1
#
_entry.id   AF-A0A5K1HPR4-F1
#
_cell.length_a   1.000
_cell.length_b   1.000
_cell.length_c   1.000
_cell.angle_alpha   90.00
_cell.angle_beta   90.00
_cell.angle_gamma   90.00
#
_symmetry.space_group_name_H-M   'P 1'
#
loop_
_entity.id
_entity.type
_entity.pdbx_description
1 polymer ?
#
loop_
_entity_poly.entity_id
_entity_poly.type
_entity_poly.pdbx_seq_one_letter_code
_entity_poly.pdbx_strand_id
1 'polypeptide(L)'
;QATATSISLGIDDLLTTPSKRWLVQDAEQQSLILEKHHHYGNVHAVEKLRQSIEIWYATSEYLRQEMNLNFKMTDPSNPVHIMSYSGARGNASQVHQLVGMRGLMSDPQGQMIDLPIQSNLREGLSLTEYTISCYGARKGVVDTAVRTSDAGYLTRRLVEVVQHIV
;
A
#
# COMPACT_ATOMS: atom_id res chain seq x y z
N GLN A 1 -24.53 15.87 14.23
CA GLN A 1 -23.23 16.22 14.85
C GLN A 1 -22.11 16.34 13.81
N ALA A 2 -21.96 15.42 12.85
CA ALA A 2 -20.95 15.55 11.77
C ALA A 2 -21.09 16.82 10.89
N THR A 3 -22.31 17.29 10.66
CA THR A 3 -22.56 18.55 9.92
C THR A 3 -22.13 19.79 10.70
N ALA A 4 -22.08 19.74 12.04
CA ALA A 4 -21.66 20.87 12.86
C ALA A 4 -20.13 20.99 12.92
N THR A 5 -19.42 19.85 12.92
CA THR A 5 -17.95 19.81 12.92
C THR A 5 -17.35 20.25 11.58
N SER A 6 -18.14 20.30 10.50
CA SER A 6 -17.76 20.89 9.20
C SER A 6 -16.41 20.39 8.66
N ILE A 7 -16.12 19.10 8.86
CA ILE A 7 -14.85 18.50 8.44
C ILE A 7 -14.85 18.36 6.92
N SER A 8 -13.85 18.98 6.28
CA SER A 8 -13.60 18.89 4.84
C SER A 8 -12.22 18.26 4.61
N LEU A 9 -11.94 17.82 3.38
CA LEU A 9 -10.65 17.30 2.96
C LEU A 9 -10.08 18.20 1.86
N GLY A 10 -8.90 18.76 2.10
CA GLY A 10 -8.07 19.47 1.13
C GLY A 10 -6.79 18.71 0.78
N ILE A 11 -6.11 19.18 -0.26
CA ILE A 11 -4.77 18.67 -0.62
C ILE A 11 -3.74 18.97 0.48
N ASP A 12 -3.93 20.07 1.22
CA ASP A 12 -3.03 20.50 2.28
C ASP A 12 -3.07 19.57 3.50
N ASP A 13 -4.22 18.91 3.74
CA ASP A 13 -4.39 17.94 4.83
C ASP A 13 -3.56 16.66 4.63
N LEU A 14 -3.09 16.39 3.40
CA LEU A 14 -2.28 15.21 3.06
C LEU A 14 -0.81 15.40 3.46
N LEU A 15 -0.53 15.60 4.74
CA LEU A 15 0.82 15.89 5.23
C LEU A 15 1.77 14.71 4.98
N THR A 16 2.82 14.95 4.19
CA THR A 16 3.90 13.98 3.94
C THR A 16 4.94 14.06 5.05
N THR A 17 5.35 12.93 5.59
CA THR A 17 6.37 12.89 6.66
C THR A 17 7.73 13.31 6.12
N PRO A 18 8.47 14.21 6.81
CA PRO A 18 9.80 14.64 6.37
C PRO A 18 10.79 13.47 6.31
N SER A 19 10.55 12.40 7.07
CA SER A 19 11.42 11.21 7.09
C SER A 19 11.42 10.42 5.78
N LYS A 20 10.39 10.58 4.93
CA LYS A 20 10.28 9.85 3.66
C LYS A 20 11.52 9.97 2.80
N ARG A 21 12.05 11.19 2.62
CA ARG A 21 13.15 11.43 1.66
C ARG A 21 14.42 10.67 2.02
N TRP A 22 14.82 10.72 3.29
CA TRP A 22 16.03 10.03 3.73
C TRP A 22 15.84 8.51 3.74
N LEU A 23 14.66 8.01 4.10
CA LEU A 23 14.34 6.58 4.09
C LEU A 23 14.40 5.98 2.69
N VAL A 24 13.84 6.69 1.71
CA VAL A 24 13.89 6.26 0.30
C VAL A 24 15.34 6.30 -0.19
N GLN A 25 16.08 7.36 0.11
CA GLN A 25 17.49 7.48 -0.29
C GLN A 25 18.37 6.38 0.32
N ASP A 26 18.14 6.02 1.59
CA ASP A 26 18.84 4.92 2.25
C ASP A 26 18.53 3.57 1.57
N ALA A 27 17.25 3.30 1.28
CA ALA A 27 16.84 2.08 0.56
C ALA A 27 17.43 1.99 -0.86
N GLU A 28 17.54 3.13 -1.57
CA GLU A 28 18.21 3.20 -2.88
C GLU A 28 19.71 2.90 -2.77
N GLN A 29 20.39 3.42 -1.74
CA GLN A 29 21.81 3.13 -1.51
C GLN A 29 22.04 1.65 -1.21
N GLN A 30 21.18 1.04 -0.38
CA GLN A 30 21.24 -0.40 -0.10
C GLN A 30 21.01 -1.22 -1.38
N SER A 31 20.04 -0.81 -2.20
CA SER A 31 19.75 -1.45 -3.50
C SER A 31 20.96 -1.37 -4.46
N LEU A 32 21.67 -0.24 -4.49
CA LEU A 32 22.88 -0.05 -5.30
C LEU A 32 24.03 -0.95 -4.83
N ILE A 33 24.21 -1.10 -3.51
CA ILE A 33 25.23 -1.99 -2.93
C ILE A 33 24.93 -3.44 -3.31
N LEU A 34 23.66 -3.84 -3.22
CA LEU A 34 23.21 -5.17 -3.61
C LEU A 34 23.43 -5.43 -5.11
N GLU A 35 23.19 -4.45 -5.96
CA GLU A 35 23.47 -4.53 -7.39
C GLU A 35 24.98 -4.73 -7.67
N LYS A 36 25.86 -4.03 -6.95
CA LYS A 36 27.31 -4.24 -7.05
C LYS A 36 27.71 -5.65 -6.62
N HIS A 37 27.17 -6.16 -5.51
CA HIS A 37 27.46 -7.52 -5.06
C HIS A 37 27.01 -8.59 -6.07
N HIS A 38 25.87 -8.38 -6.72
CA HIS A 38 25.44 -9.24 -7.82
C HIS A 38 26.40 -9.16 -9.02
N HIS A 39 26.84 -7.95 -9.41
CA HIS A 39 27.79 -7.76 -10.49
C HIS A 39 29.16 -8.43 -10.22
N TYR A 40 29.60 -8.47 -8.97
CA TYR A 40 30.83 -9.19 -8.58
C TYR A 40 30.66 -10.71 -8.46
N GLY A 41 29.44 -11.24 -8.63
CA GLY A 41 29.15 -12.67 -8.52
C GLY A 41 29.00 -13.19 -7.08
N ASN A 42 28.88 -12.28 -6.10
CA ASN A 42 28.75 -12.66 -4.69
C ASN A 42 27.31 -13.06 -4.29
N VAL A 43 26.32 -12.65 -5.07
CA VAL A 43 24.89 -12.86 -4.78
C VAL A 43 24.16 -13.36 -6.01
N HIS A 44 23.35 -14.41 -5.86
CA HIS A 44 22.57 -14.95 -6.95
C HIS A 44 21.35 -14.06 -7.29
N ALA A 45 20.85 -14.12 -8.53
CA ALA A 45 19.74 -13.26 -8.98
C ALA A 45 18.46 -13.41 -8.12
N VAL A 46 18.16 -14.63 -7.66
CA VAL A 46 17.02 -14.91 -6.79
C VAL A 46 17.20 -14.30 -5.39
N GLU A 47 18.42 -14.37 -4.85
CA GLU A 47 18.75 -13.78 -3.55
C GLU A 47 18.72 -12.26 -3.60
N LYS A 48 19.22 -11.67 -4.69
CA LYS A 48 19.10 -10.24 -4.97
C LYS A 48 17.63 -9.80 -4.91
N LEU A 49 16.76 -10.47 -5.67
CA LEU A 49 15.34 -10.11 -5.70
C LEU A 49 14.70 -10.19 -4.32
N ARG A 50 14.98 -11.27 -3.56
CA ARG A 50 14.46 -11.43 -2.21
C ARG A 50 14.92 -10.32 -1.27
N GLN A 51 16.21 -9.99 -1.28
CA GLN A 51 16.78 -8.94 -0.42
C GLN A 51 16.24 -7.55 -0.80
N SER A 52 16.11 -7.26 -2.10
CA SER A 52 15.49 -6.03 -2.60
C SER A 52 14.06 -5.86 -2.07
N ILE A 53 13.25 -6.92 -2.19
CA ILE A 53 11.88 -6.93 -1.66
C ILE A 53 11.86 -6.68 -0.16
N GLU A 54 12.75 -7.31 0.60
CA GLU A 54 12.82 -7.17 2.06
C GLU A 54 13.18 -5.74 2.48
N ILE A 55 14.17 -5.12 1.82
CA ILE A 55 14.57 -3.73 2.06
C ILE A 55 13.38 -2.79 1.83
N TRP A 56 12.75 -2.86 0.66
CA TRP A 56 11.64 -1.97 0.31
C TRP A 56 10.40 -2.20 1.17
N TYR A 57 10.13 -3.46 1.55
CA TYR A 57 9.05 -3.79 2.48
C TYR A 57 9.30 -3.19 3.86
N ALA A 58 10.52 -3.36 4.40
CA ALA A 58 10.91 -2.81 5.70
C ALA A 58 10.84 -1.28 5.71
N THR A 59 11.34 -0.62 4.67
CA THR A 59 11.26 0.84 4.50
C THR A 59 9.80 1.32 4.45
N SER A 60 8.95 0.62 3.69
CA SER A 60 7.52 0.94 3.61
C SER A 60 6.83 0.84 4.97
N GLU A 61 7.13 -0.22 5.72
CA GLU A 61 6.51 -0.48 7.01
C GLU A 61 6.98 0.53 8.07
N TYR A 62 8.27 0.87 8.08
CA TYR A 62 8.80 1.91 8.94
C TYR A 62 8.16 3.28 8.65
N LEU A 63 8.04 3.64 7.37
CA LEU A 63 7.39 4.87 6.94
C LEU A 63 5.90 4.90 7.38
N ARG A 64 5.21 3.76 7.29
CA ARG A 64 3.82 3.61 7.77
C ARG A 64 3.69 3.89 9.27
N GLN A 65 4.63 3.41 10.07
CA GLN A 65 4.64 3.62 11.52
C GLN A 65 4.94 5.07 11.88
N GLU A 66 5.95 5.67 11.24
CA GLU A 66 6.33 7.08 11.41
C GLU A 66 5.17 8.03 11.07
N MET A 67 4.41 7.75 10.01
CA MET A 67 3.24 8.56 9.66
C MET A 67 2.18 8.57 10.76
N ASN A 68 1.87 7.41 11.34
CA ASN A 68 0.88 7.33 12.41
C ASN A 68 1.32 8.10 13.67
N LEU A 69 2.63 8.16 13.95
CA LEU A 69 3.18 8.97 15.03
C LEU A 69 3.12 10.47 14.69
N ASN A 70 3.47 10.83 13.46
CA ASN A 70 3.47 12.22 12.99
C ASN A 70 2.07 12.85 13.08
N PHE A 71 1.03 12.16 12.60
CA PHE A 71 -0.35 12.66 12.72
C PHE A 71 -0.80 12.87 14.17
N LYS A 72 -0.35 12.02 15.11
CA LYS A 72 -0.66 12.20 16.53
C LYS A 72 0.07 13.37 17.17
N MET A 73 1.28 13.67 16.72
CA MET A 73 2.13 14.70 17.34
C MET A 73 1.92 16.09 16.73
N THR A 74 1.69 16.17 15.42
CA THR A 74 1.67 17.44 14.68
C THR A 74 0.27 18.04 14.60
N ASP A 75 -0.74 17.24 14.21
CA ASP A 75 -2.12 17.73 14.12
C ASP A 75 -3.14 16.61 14.36
N PRO A 76 -3.54 16.40 15.64
CA PRO A 76 -4.58 15.44 15.99
C PRO A 76 -5.94 15.74 15.35
N SER A 77 -6.17 16.99 14.95
CA SER A 77 -7.42 17.47 14.35
C SER A 77 -7.47 17.33 12.84
N ASN A 78 -6.41 16.80 12.22
CA ASN A 78 -6.36 16.58 10.78
C ASN A 78 -7.52 15.67 10.32
N PRO A 79 -8.32 16.09 9.31
CA PRO A 79 -9.45 15.33 8.79
C PRO A 79 -9.12 13.89 8.40
N VAL A 80 -7.96 13.67 7.77
CA VAL A 80 -7.50 12.34 7.32
C VAL A 80 -7.26 11.42 8.52
N HIS A 81 -6.60 11.96 9.54
CA HIS A 81 -6.33 11.23 10.78
C HIS A 81 -7.63 10.91 11.52
N ILE A 82 -8.54 11.90 11.68
CA ILE A 82 -9.83 11.69 12.33
C ILE A 82 -10.63 10.60 11.62
N MET A 83 -10.75 10.66 10.29
CA MET A 83 -11.52 9.68 9.51
C MET A 83 -10.96 8.25 9.64
N SER A 84 -9.63 8.11 9.53
CA SER A 84 -8.97 6.79 9.63
C SER A 84 -8.95 6.24 11.06
N TYR A 85 -8.74 7.08 12.08
CA TYR A 85 -8.62 6.63 13.46
C TYR A 85 -9.99 6.33 14.10
N SER A 86 -11.01 7.12 13.76
CA SER A 86 -12.40 6.87 14.22
C SER A 86 -13.04 5.65 13.55
N GLY A 87 -12.43 5.09 12.50
CA GLY A 87 -13.00 4.02 11.69
C GLY A 87 -14.16 4.48 10.79
N ALA A 88 -14.42 5.78 10.69
CA ALA A 88 -15.47 6.31 9.85
C ALA A 88 -15.20 6.07 8.36
N ARG A 89 -13.96 6.30 7.91
CA ARG A 89 -13.54 6.04 6.53
C ARG A 89 -12.02 6.03 6.41
N GLY A 90 -11.50 5.14 5.58
CA GLY A 90 -10.06 5.04 5.36
C GLY A 90 -9.40 4.10 6.36
N ASN A 91 -8.35 3.42 5.91
CA ASN A 91 -7.47 2.65 6.79
C ASN A 91 -6.04 3.20 6.74
N ALA A 92 -5.20 2.81 7.70
CA ALA A 92 -3.81 3.27 7.75
C ALA A 92 -3.02 2.97 6.46
N SER A 93 -3.32 1.86 5.77
CA SER A 93 -2.66 1.51 4.50
C SER A 93 -3.09 2.42 3.34
N GLN A 94 -4.33 2.88 3.33
CA GLN A 94 -4.85 3.84 2.34
C GLN A 94 -4.28 5.23 2.60
N VAL A 95 -4.20 5.64 3.87
CA VAL A 95 -3.49 6.88 4.25
C VAL A 95 -2.02 6.79 3.83
N HIS A 96 -1.38 5.64 4.04
CA HIS A 96 0.00 5.40 3.61
C HIS A 96 0.21 5.58 2.11
N GLN A 97 -0.75 5.16 1.28
CA GLN A 97 -0.68 5.37 -0.17
C GLN A 97 -0.90 6.84 -0.59
N LEU A 98 -1.61 7.64 0.22
CA LEU A 98 -1.85 9.05 -0.05
C LEU A 98 -0.61 9.91 0.21
N VAL A 99 0.04 9.68 1.35
CA VAL A 99 1.10 10.57 1.87
C VAL A 99 2.48 9.92 1.99
N GLY A 100 2.55 8.60 2.05
CA GLY A 100 3.80 7.87 2.24
C GLY A 100 4.48 7.50 0.92
N MET A 101 4.58 6.21 0.67
CA MET A 101 4.97 5.65 -0.63
C MET A 101 3.97 4.57 -1.01
N ARG A 102 3.74 4.35 -2.31
CA ARG A 102 2.81 3.29 -2.72
C ARG A 102 3.40 1.89 -2.56
N GLY A 103 4.72 1.76 -2.69
CA GLY A 103 5.47 0.55 -2.37
C GLY A 103 5.54 -0.44 -3.52
N LEU A 104 5.82 -1.70 -3.17
CA LEU A 104 5.99 -2.78 -4.13
C LEU A 104 4.65 -3.24 -4.71
N MET A 105 4.67 -3.69 -5.97
CA MET A 105 3.51 -4.20 -6.68
C MET A 105 3.81 -5.58 -7.26
N SER A 106 2.76 -6.37 -7.47
CA SER A 106 2.86 -7.65 -8.17
C SER A 106 2.51 -7.50 -9.64
N ASP A 107 3.14 -8.31 -10.47
CA ASP A 107 2.76 -8.50 -11.86
C ASP A 107 1.42 -9.27 -11.98
N PRO A 108 0.84 -9.39 -13.19
CA PRO A 108 -0.39 -10.18 -13.40
C PRO A 108 -0.27 -11.65 -12.96
N GLN A 109 0.93 -12.22 -13.04
CA GLN A 109 1.25 -13.60 -12.66
C GLN A 109 1.38 -13.78 -11.14
N GLY A 110 1.44 -12.69 -10.37
CA GLY A 110 1.61 -12.68 -8.91
C GLY A 110 3.06 -12.62 -8.42
N GLN A 111 4.04 -12.45 -9.30
CA GLN A 111 5.44 -12.22 -8.92
C GLN A 111 5.64 -10.76 -8.53
N MET A 112 6.47 -10.52 -7.53
CA MET A 112 6.80 -9.16 -7.08
C MET A 112 7.73 -8.49 -8.09
N ILE A 113 7.39 -7.26 -8.46
CA ILE A 113 8.19 -6.45 -9.37
C ILE A 113 9.31 -5.78 -8.56
N ASP A 114 10.56 -5.92 -9.02
CA ASP A 114 11.78 -5.35 -8.39
C ASP A 114 11.86 -3.80 -8.49
N LEU A 115 10.78 -3.14 -8.93
CA LEU A 115 10.70 -1.70 -9.06
C LEU A 115 9.60 -1.15 -8.13
N PRO A 116 9.97 -0.61 -6.96
CA PRO A 116 8.99 -0.03 -6.04
C PRO A 116 8.45 1.30 -6.57
N ILE A 117 7.20 1.61 -6.23
CA ILE A 117 6.59 2.91 -6.48
C ILE A 117 6.89 3.81 -5.28
N GLN A 118 7.87 4.70 -5.44
CA GLN A 118 8.32 5.62 -4.40
C GLN A 118 7.37 6.80 -4.23
N SER A 119 6.73 7.21 -5.33
CA SER A 119 5.79 8.33 -5.36
C SER A 119 4.49 8.00 -4.61
N ASN A 120 3.83 9.03 -4.08
CA ASN A 120 2.50 8.91 -3.47
C ASN A 120 1.42 9.55 -4.33
N LEU A 121 0.16 9.36 -3.94
CA LEU A 121 -0.97 9.93 -4.69
C LEU A 121 -1.06 11.46 -4.59
N ARG A 122 -0.46 12.08 -3.56
CA ARG A 122 -0.34 13.54 -3.44
C ARG A 122 0.67 14.12 -4.44
N GLU A 123 1.83 13.50 -4.58
CA GLU A 123 2.93 13.89 -5.46
C GLU A 123 2.61 13.59 -6.94
N GLY A 124 1.81 12.55 -7.17
CA GLY A 124 1.49 12.05 -8.50
C GLY A 124 2.39 10.87 -8.89
N LEU A 125 1.88 10.03 -9.78
CA LEU A 125 2.60 8.86 -10.28
C LEU A 125 3.14 9.13 -11.68
N SER A 126 4.36 8.70 -11.96
CA SER A 126 4.89 8.63 -13.32
C SER A 126 4.11 7.61 -14.17
N LEU A 127 4.26 7.69 -15.49
CA LEU A 127 3.59 6.76 -16.42
C LEU A 127 3.93 5.29 -16.12
N THR A 128 5.19 5.00 -15.78
CA THR A 128 5.66 3.65 -15.46
C THR A 128 5.07 3.16 -14.14
N GLU A 129 5.12 3.98 -13.09
CA GLU A 129 4.53 3.66 -11.78
C GLU A 129 3.02 3.44 -11.89
N TYR A 130 2.32 4.28 -12.66
CA TYR A 130 0.88 4.15 -12.88
C TYR A 130 0.56 2.84 -13.61
N THR A 131 1.31 2.52 -14.67
CA THR A 131 1.12 1.27 -15.43
C THR A 131 1.35 0.03 -14.57
N ILE A 132 2.40 0.03 -13.75
CA ILE A 132 2.68 -1.05 -12.78
C ILE A 132 1.51 -1.18 -11.79
N SER A 133 1.01 -0.07 -11.28
CA SER A 133 -0.13 -0.07 -10.36
C SER A 133 -1.42 -0.61 -10.99
N CYS A 134 -1.59 -0.54 -12.31
CA CYS A 134 -2.78 -1.04 -12.98
C CYS A 134 -2.88 -2.57 -12.95
N TYR A 135 -1.75 -3.30 -12.92
CA TYR A 135 -1.77 -4.77 -12.87
C TYR A 135 -2.45 -5.29 -11.59
N GLY A 136 -2.03 -4.76 -10.44
CA GLY A 136 -2.63 -5.10 -9.15
C GLY A 136 -4.11 -4.69 -9.07
N ALA A 137 -4.45 -3.51 -9.57
CA ALA A 137 -5.84 -3.03 -9.57
C ALA A 137 -6.76 -3.92 -10.41
N ARG A 138 -6.34 -4.30 -11.62
CA ARG A 138 -7.12 -5.17 -12.50
C ARG A 138 -7.30 -6.56 -11.89
N LYS A 139 -6.24 -7.15 -11.31
CA LYS A 139 -6.31 -8.43 -10.61
C LYS A 139 -7.30 -8.36 -9.44
N GLY A 140 -7.25 -7.30 -8.64
CA GLY A 140 -8.20 -7.10 -7.54
C GLY A 140 -9.67 -7.04 -7.98
N VAL A 141 -9.95 -6.38 -9.11
CA VAL A 141 -11.32 -6.32 -9.67
C VAL A 141 -11.78 -7.71 -10.14
N VAL A 142 -10.92 -8.44 -10.84
CA VAL A 142 -11.22 -9.80 -11.31
C VAL A 142 -11.44 -10.75 -10.12
N ASP A 143 -10.55 -10.74 -9.13
CA ASP A 143 -10.66 -11.56 -7.92
C ASP A 143 -11.91 -11.23 -7.11
N THR A 144 -12.35 -9.98 -7.13
CA THR A 144 -13.61 -9.57 -6.50
C THR A 144 -14.79 -10.18 -7.23
N ALA A 145 -14.81 -10.10 -8.57
CA ALA A 145 -15.90 -10.67 -9.37
C ALA A 145 -16.02 -12.20 -9.18
N VAL A 146 -14.89 -12.92 -9.18
CA VAL A 146 -14.87 -14.37 -8.91
C VAL A 146 -15.37 -14.68 -7.50
N ARG A 147 -14.87 -13.95 -6.49
CA ARG A 147 -15.32 -14.14 -5.09
C ARG A 147 -16.80 -13.84 -4.90
N THR A 148 -17.37 -12.87 -5.63
CA THR A 148 -18.81 -12.60 -5.59
C THR A 148 -19.62 -13.78 -6.14
N SER A 149 -19.18 -14.36 -7.26
CA SER A 149 -19.75 -15.60 -7.82
C SER A 149 -19.73 -16.74 -6.80
N ASP A 150 -18.57 -17.01 -6.22
CA ASP A 150 -18.37 -18.15 -5.33
C ASP A 150 -19.13 -17.99 -4.02
N ALA A 151 -19.18 -16.77 -3.47
CA ALA A 151 -19.93 -16.48 -2.26
C ALA A 151 -21.43 -16.75 -2.48
N GLY A 152 -22.02 -16.25 -3.57
CA GLY A 152 -23.43 -16.50 -3.88
C GLY A 152 -23.73 -17.98 -4.10
N TYR A 153 -22.85 -18.68 -4.82
CA TYR A 153 -22.97 -20.12 -5.03
C TYR A 153 -22.89 -20.90 -3.71
N LEU A 154 -21.95 -20.56 -2.84
CA LEU A 154 -21.78 -21.18 -1.53
C LEU A 154 -23.01 -20.96 -0.65
N THR A 155 -23.53 -19.74 -0.57
CA THR A 155 -24.75 -19.44 0.20
C THR A 155 -25.94 -20.24 -0.32
N ARG A 156 -26.11 -20.37 -1.65
CA ARG A 156 -27.18 -21.20 -2.23
C ARG A 156 -27.07 -22.66 -1.79
N ARG A 157 -25.87 -23.26 -1.88
CA ARG A 157 -25.66 -24.66 -1.45
C ARG A 157 -25.88 -24.87 0.05
N LEU A 158 -25.43 -23.93 0.87
CA LEU A 158 -25.64 -24.00 2.32
C LEU A 158 -27.13 -23.99 2.66
N VAL A 159 -27.92 -23.13 2.00
CA VAL A 159 -29.37 -23.09 2.18
C VAL A 159 -30.04 -24.39 1.71
N GLU A 160 -29.65 -24.92 0.53
CA GLU A 160 -30.20 -26.18 0.00
C GLU A 160 -29.99 -27.38 0.93
N VAL A 161 -28.88 -27.44 1.67
CA VAL A 161 -28.62 -28.52 2.64
C VAL A 161 -29.43 -28.32 3.93
N VAL A 162 -29.49 -27.10 4.44
CA VAL A 162 -30.12 -26.81 5.74
C VAL A 162 -31.65 -26.76 5.64
N GLN A 163 -32.23 -26.46 4.48
CA GLN A 163 -33.69 -26.31 4.33
C GLN A 163 -34.49 -27.58 4.68
N HIS A 164 -33.85 -28.76 4.67
CA HIS A 164 -34.47 -30.05 4.99
C HIS A 164 -34.32 -30.46 6.46
N ILE A 165 -33.69 -29.61 7.29
CA ILE A 165 -33.40 -29.88 8.72
C ILE A 165 -34.54 -29.37 9.64
N VAL A 166 -35.60 -28.80 9.07
CA VAL A 166 -36.86 -28.41 9.77
C VAL A 166 -37.97 -29.37 9.37
#